data_AF-A0A1Y3EVJ4-F1
#
_entry.id   AF-A0A1Y3EVJ4-F1
#
_cell.length_a   1.000
_cell.length_b   1.000
_cell.length_c   1.000
_cell.angle_alpha   90.00
_cell.angle_beta   90.00
_cell.angle_gamma   90.00
#
_symmetry.space_group_name_H-M   'P 1'
#
loop_
_entity.id
_entity.type
_entity.pdbx_description
1 polymer ?
#
loop_
_entity_poly.entity_id
_entity_poly.type
_entity_poly.pdbx_seq_one_letter_code
_entity_poly.pdbx_strand_id
1 'polypeptide(L)'
;MLRTYAEDLESDAFNAEEYVERLAWRLTGPGGGDKIDAVFLNAALEEEISNLQILFDQCQGKIRNLENQCREEEETFCAALEKLIADGKLKTLNERVNSVAARVVHLGDQLQSVTAPRARAFEAYQLMVHFNEFLSDQPLESETFTDPDKVTIPFAGEVIYKLHIIAMELPKEKYEAVQTRIAYKYDELEKMLIEEFVRHHHANAKLKMKQIANVLSQFNGYSQAIDAYVEQCQWIM
;
A
#
# COMPACT_ATOMS: atom_id res chain seq x y z
N MET A 1 36.97 -10.10 -43.14
CA MET A 1 37.35 -11.27 -42.32
C MET A 1 37.34 -10.90 -40.84
N LEU A 2 38.32 -10.18 -40.28
CA LEU A 2 38.33 -9.83 -38.84
C LEU A 2 37.11 -9.03 -38.29
N ARG A 3 36.42 -8.24 -39.13
CA ARG A 3 35.26 -7.42 -38.71
C ARG A 3 34.00 -8.24 -38.40
N THR A 4 33.73 -9.29 -39.16
CA THR A 4 32.56 -10.17 -38.96
C THR A 4 32.70 -11.04 -37.72
N TYR A 5 33.92 -11.38 -37.31
CA TYR A 5 34.17 -12.16 -36.08
C TYR A 5 34.00 -11.34 -34.79
N ALA A 6 34.17 -10.02 -34.85
CA ALA A 6 33.96 -9.14 -33.70
C ALA A 6 32.47 -8.92 -33.41
N GLU A 7 31.64 -8.84 -34.47
CA GLU A 7 30.18 -8.67 -34.36
C GLU A 7 29.49 -9.95 -33.85
N ASP A 8 29.94 -11.15 -34.24
CA ASP A 8 29.44 -12.44 -33.71
C ASP A 8 29.78 -12.66 -32.22
N LEU A 9 30.68 -11.85 -31.63
CA LEU A 9 31.01 -11.90 -30.20
C LEU A 9 30.17 -10.93 -29.35
N GLU A 10 29.47 -10.00 -30.00
CA GLU A 10 28.54 -9.07 -29.36
C GLU A 10 27.09 -9.60 -29.38
N SER A 11 26.81 -10.68 -30.12
CA SER A 11 25.48 -11.31 -30.19
C SER A 11 25.55 -12.82 -29.94
N ASP A 12 24.81 -13.27 -28.92
CA ASP A 12 24.62 -14.66 -28.46
C ASP A 12 25.88 -15.47 -28.12
N ALA A 13 25.75 -16.35 -27.12
CA ALA A 13 26.85 -17.19 -26.65
C ALA A 13 27.46 -17.97 -27.82
N PHE A 14 28.78 -17.84 -28.03
CA PHE A 14 29.51 -18.56 -29.06
C PHE A 14 29.14 -20.05 -29.08
N ASN A 15 28.47 -20.50 -30.13
CA ASN A 15 28.05 -21.89 -30.31
C ASN A 15 29.03 -22.60 -31.25
N ALA A 16 29.81 -23.53 -30.68
CA ALA A 16 30.83 -24.28 -31.41
C ALA A 16 30.23 -25.16 -32.51
N GLU A 17 29.04 -25.73 -32.31
CA GLU A 17 28.39 -26.62 -33.29
C GLU A 17 27.94 -25.81 -34.52
N GLU A 18 27.30 -24.67 -34.29
CA GLU A 18 26.84 -23.78 -35.36
C GLU A 18 28.02 -23.18 -36.15
N TYR A 19 29.12 -22.85 -35.46
CA TYR A 19 30.33 -22.36 -36.12
C TYR A 19 30.94 -23.42 -37.04
N VAL A 20 31.04 -24.68 -36.57
CA VAL A 20 31.55 -25.80 -37.38
C VAL A 20 30.62 -26.10 -38.56
N GLU A 21 29.30 -26.02 -38.38
CA GLU A 21 28.34 -26.17 -39.48
C GLU A 21 28.44 -25.07 -40.53
N ARG A 22 28.55 -23.80 -40.13
CA ARG A 22 28.77 -22.67 -41.05
C ARG A 22 30.11 -22.80 -41.77
N LEU A 23 31.14 -23.24 -41.07
CA LEU A 23 32.47 -23.49 -41.64
C LEU A 23 32.41 -24.60 -42.70
N ALA A 24 31.78 -25.73 -42.38
CA ALA A 24 31.58 -26.83 -43.31
C ALA A 24 30.79 -26.37 -44.55
N TRP A 25 29.67 -25.66 -44.36
CA TRP A 25 28.87 -25.08 -45.44
C TRP A 25 29.67 -24.16 -46.36
N ARG A 26 30.54 -23.33 -45.80
CA ARG A 26 31.37 -22.37 -46.55
C ARG A 26 32.48 -23.07 -47.34
N LEU A 27 33.02 -24.17 -46.83
CA LEU A 27 34.10 -24.93 -47.46
C LEU A 27 33.59 -25.91 -48.53
N THR A 28 32.38 -26.46 -48.38
CA THR A 28 31.81 -27.45 -49.31
C THR A 28 30.76 -26.90 -50.28
N GLY A 29 30.23 -25.69 -50.03
CA GLY A 29 29.20 -25.03 -50.85
C GLY A 29 27.79 -25.66 -50.73
N PRO A 30 26.74 -25.03 -51.34
CA PRO A 30 25.38 -25.55 -51.34
C PRO A 30 25.28 -26.77 -52.25
N GLY A 31 25.33 -27.96 -51.66
CA GLY A 31 25.32 -29.23 -52.37
C GLY A 31 26.74 -29.74 -52.59
N GLY A 32 27.23 -30.55 -51.65
CA GLY A 32 28.58 -31.12 -51.67
C GLY A 32 28.91 -31.73 -53.03
N GLY A 33 29.78 -31.04 -53.76
CA GLY A 33 30.31 -31.54 -55.01
C GLY A 33 31.17 -32.78 -54.78
N ASP A 34 31.04 -33.77 -55.66
CA ASP A 34 31.61 -35.12 -55.57
C ASP A 34 33.16 -35.20 -55.59
N LYS A 35 33.85 -34.06 -55.45
CA LYS A 35 35.31 -33.94 -55.40
C LYS A 35 35.72 -32.89 -54.37
N ILE A 36 36.05 -33.35 -53.16
CA ILE A 36 36.63 -32.54 -52.10
C ILE A 36 38.12 -32.34 -52.40
N ASP A 37 38.56 -31.09 -52.54
CA ASP A 37 39.99 -30.76 -52.62
C ASP A 37 40.58 -30.76 -51.20
N ALA A 38 41.24 -31.86 -50.85
CA ALA A 38 41.82 -32.07 -49.53
C ALA A 38 42.93 -31.05 -49.19
N VAL A 39 43.64 -30.51 -50.19
CA VAL A 39 44.73 -29.55 -49.95
C VAL A 39 44.15 -28.18 -49.63
N PHE A 40 43.12 -27.76 -50.38
CA PHE A 40 42.39 -26.52 -50.10
C PHE A 40 41.68 -26.57 -48.73
N LEU A 41 41.04 -27.70 -48.42
CA LEU A 41 40.35 -27.89 -47.14
C LEU A 41 41.30 -27.80 -45.95
N ASN A 42 42.48 -28.43 -46.06
CA ASN A 42 43.47 -28.40 -44.98
C ASN A 42 44.02 -26.98 -44.76
N ALA A 43 44.34 -26.25 -45.84
CA ALA A 43 44.81 -24.87 -45.74
C ALA A 43 43.76 -23.94 -45.11
N ALA A 44 42.48 -24.11 -45.45
CA ALA A 44 41.41 -23.30 -44.88
C ALA A 44 41.10 -23.66 -43.41
N LEU A 45 41.24 -24.93 -43.02
CA LEU A 45 41.15 -25.34 -41.61
C LEU A 45 42.31 -24.77 -40.79
N GLU A 46 43.54 -24.80 -41.32
CA GLU A 46 44.71 -24.20 -40.65
C GLU A 46 44.53 -22.68 -40.45
N GLU A 47 43.97 -21.98 -41.45
CA GLU A 47 43.66 -20.55 -41.35
C GLU A 47 42.60 -20.27 -40.26
N GLU A 48 41.53 -21.07 -40.19
CA GLU A 48 40.49 -20.86 -39.18
C GLU A 48 40.91 -21.27 -37.77
N ILE A 49 41.77 -22.29 -37.63
CA ILE A 49 42.40 -22.62 -36.35
C ILE A 49 43.23 -21.43 -35.86
N SER A 50 43.99 -20.78 -36.74
CA SER A 50 44.74 -19.56 -36.42
C SER A 50 43.82 -18.41 -36.01
N ASN A 51 42.71 -18.21 -36.73
CA ASN A 51 41.71 -17.19 -36.39
C ASN A 51 41.07 -17.44 -35.01
N LEU A 52 40.71 -18.68 -34.70
CA LEU A 52 40.17 -19.07 -33.40
C LEU A 52 41.18 -18.89 -32.26
N GLN A 53 42.47 -19.15 -32.50
CA GLN A 53 43.53 -18.87 -31.52
C GLN A 53 43.64 -17.37 -31.22
N ILE A 54 43.63 -16.52 -32.25
CA ILE A 54 43.63 -15.06 -32.08
C ILE A 54 42.39 -14.61 -31.29
N LEU A 55 41.22 -15.19 -31.59
CA LEU A 55 39.97 -14.89 -30.89
C LEU A 55 40.03 -15.30 -29.42
N PHE A 56 40.58 -16.49 -29.13
CA PHE A 56 40.77 -16.99 -27.78
C PHE A 56 41.68 -16.06 -26.97
N ASP A 57 42.80 -15.62 -27.55
CA ASP A 57 43.72 -14.70 -26.89
C ASP A 57 43.07 -13.34 -26.61
N GLN A 58 42.24 -12.84 -27.53
CA GLN A 58 41.46 -11.62 -27.33
C GLN A 58 40.41 -11.77 -26.21
N CYS A 59 39.68 -12.88 -26.19
CA CYS A 59 38.72 -13.18 -25.13
C CYS A 59 39.41 -13.30 -23.77
N GLN A 60 40.54 -14.01 -23.71
CA GLN A 60 41.32 -14.14 -22.48
C GLN A 60 41.86 -12.79 -22.00
N GLY A 61 42.29 -11.91 -22.91
CA GLY A 61 42.66 -10.53 -22.60
C GLY A 61 41.50 -9.71 -22.03
N LYS A 62 40.30 -9.80 -22.63
CA LYS A 62 39.09 -9.13 -22.13
C LYS A 62 38.71 -9.63 -20.73
N ILE A 63 38.74 -10.95 -20.51
CA ILE A 63 38.46 -11.56 -19.20
C ILE A 63 39.42 -11.00 -18.14
N ARG A 64 40.74 -11.03 -18.41
CA ARG A 64 41.73 -10.49 -17.46
C ARG A 64 41.53 -9.01 -17.17
N ASN A 65 41.18 -8.22 -18.18
CA ASN A 65 40.92 -6.79 -17.98
C ASN A 65 39.68 -6.56 -17.10
N LEU A 66 38.58 -7.28 -17.35
CA LEU A 66 37.36 -7.18 -16.54
C LEU A 66 37.59 -7.67 -15.10
N GLU A 67 38.34 -8.77 -14.93
CA GLU A 67 38.71 -9.28 -13.60
C GLU A 67 39.55 -8.27 -12.82
N ASN A 68 40.50 -7.60 -13.48
CA ASN A 68 41.32 -6.57 -12.83
C ASN A 68 40.50 -5.32 -12.49
N GLN A 69 39.62 -4.85 -13.38
CA GLN A 69 38.73 -3.73 -13.10
C GLN A 69 37.80 -4.03 -11.92
N CYS A 70 37.17 -5.21 -11.92
CA CYS A 70 36.31 -5.65 -10.82
C CYS A 70 37.07 -5.68 -9.50
N ARG A 71 38.32 -6.17 -9.50
CA ARG A 71 39.17 -6.21 -8.30
C ARG A 71 39.52 -4.82 -7.80
N GLU A 72 39.90 -3.89 -8.68
CA GLU A 72 40.21 -2.51 -8.30
C GLU A 72 38.98 -1.78 -7.75
N GLU A 73 37.81 -1.97 -8.36
CA GLU A 73 36.54 -1.43 -7.87
C GLU A 73 36.17 -2.02 -6.51
N GLU A 74 36.34 -3.33 -6.31
CA GLU A 74 36.07 -3.99 -5.03
C GLU A 74 37.00 -3.47 -3.92
N GLU A 75 38.30 -3.32 -4.19
CA GLU A 75 39.27 -2.83 -3.22
C GLU A 75 38.99 -1.37 -2.83
N THR A 76 38.68 -0.52 -3.82
CA THR A 76 38.32 0.89 -3.57
C THR A 76 37.02 1.01 -2.78
N PHE A 77 36.03 0.18 -3.08
CA PHE A 77 34.75 0.17 -2.37
C PHE A 77 34.90 -0.33 -0.93
N CYS A 78 35.65 -1.41 -0.70
CA CYS A 78 35.97 -1.92 0.63
C CYS A 78 36.70 -0.87 1.47
N ALA A 79 37.72 -0.22 0.91
CA ALA A 79 38.43 0.86 1.60
C ALA A 79 37.51 2.06 1.95
N ALA A 80 36.59 2.41 1.04
CA ALA A 80 35.61 3.46 1.29
C ALA A 80 34.63 3.07 2.42
N LEU A 81 34.15 1.82 2.44
CA LEU A 81 33.29 1.29 3.49
C LEU A 81 33.99 1.28 4.86
N GLU A 82 35.23 0.77 4.91
CA GLU A 82 36.02 0.76 6.14
C GLU A 82 36.22 2.16 6.70
N LYS A 83 36.53 3.14 5.83
CA LYS A 83 36.63 4.54 6.22
C LYS A 83 35.31 5.09 6.74
N LEU A 84 34.19 4.78 6.10
CA LEU A 84 32.86 5.24 6.52
C LEU A 84 32.46 4.66 7.90
N ILE A 85 32.83 3.42 8.15
CA ILE A 85 32.62 2.73 9.43
C ILE A 85 33.54 3.32 10.51
N ALA A 86 34.82 3.51 10.20
CA ALA A 86 35.83 4.07 11.11
C ALA A 86 35.55 5.53 11.48
N ASP A 87 35.05 6.34 10.54
CA ASP A 87 34.65 7.74 10.76
C ASP A 87 33.54 7.86 11.82
N GLY A 88 32.84 6.77 12.17
CA GLY A 88 31.81 6.74 13.23
C GLY A 88 30.58 7.62 12.95
N LYS A 89 30.52 8.28 11.79
CA LYS A 89 29.42 9.17 11.38
C LYS A 89 28.10 8.40 11.30
N LEU A 90 28.12 7.17 10.77
CA LEU A 90 26.92 6.33 10.71
C LEU A 90 26.43 5.95 12.11
N LYS A 91 27.35 5.60 13.01
CA LYS A 91 27.04 5.26 14.40
C LYS A 91 26.44 6.46 15.15
N THR A 92 27.08 7.63 15.06
CA THR A 92 26.59 8.87 15.69
C THR A 92 25.27 9.36 15.11
N LEU A 93 25.05 9.21 13.80
CA LEU A 93 23.76 9.48 13.17
C LEU A 93 22.68 8.53 13.72
N ASN A 94 22.97 7.23 13.79
CA ASN A 94 22.05 6.24 14.32
C ASN A 94 21.69 6.52 15.79
N GLU A 95 22.67 6.87 16.63
CA GLU A 95 22.45 7.28 18.02
C GLU A 95 21.56 8.53 18.12
N ARG A 96 21.78 9.53 17.26
CA ARG A 96 20.94 10.74 17.20
C ARG A 96 19.52 10.42 16.74
N VAL A 97 19.35 9.61 15.70
CA VAL A 97 18.03 9.18 15.21
C VAL A 97 17.28 8.45 16.30
N ASN A 98 17.93 7.51 17.00
CA ASN A 98 17.33 6.78 18.11
C ASN A 98 16.95 7.69 19.28
N SER A 99 17.81 8.66 19.64
CA SER A 99 17.51 9.65 20.67
C SER A 99 16.32 10.54 20.27
N VAL A 100 16.24 10.99 19.02
CA VAL A 100 15.13 11.80 18.54
C VAL A 100 13.84 10.97 18.54
N ALA A 101 13.88 9.73 18.04
CA ALA A 101 12.74 8.83 18.05
C ALA A 101 12.19 8.60 19.47
N ALA A 102 13.07 8.31 20.43
CA ALA A 102 12.67 8.15 21.83
C ALA A 102 12.03 9.42 22.41
N ARG A 103 12.56 10.61 22.09
CA ARG A 103 11.98 11.89 22.54
C ARG A 103 10.63 12.17 21.90
N VAL A 104 10.45 11.83 20.62
CA VAL A 104 9.18 12.00 19.89
C VAL A 104 8.11 11.10 20.48
N VAL A 105 8.43 9.83 20.78
CA VAL A 105 7.50 8.91 21.46
C VAL A 105 7.13 9.48 22.83
N HIS A 106 8.12 9.86 23.64
CA HIS A 106 7.83 10.39 24.97
C HIS A 106 6.99 11.67 24.94
N LEU A 107 7.26 12.58 24.01
CA LEU A 107 6.46 13.79 23.83
C LEU A 107 5.04 13.45 23.37
N GLY A 108 4.89 12.47 22.47
CA GLY A 108 3.60 11.93 22.06
C GLY A 108 2.80 11.41 23.25
N ASP A 109 3.43 10.61 24.12
CA ASP A 109 2.79 10.08 25.33
C ASP A 109 2.38 11.20 26.29
N GLN A 110 3.24 12.20 26.50
CA GLN A 110 2.92 13.36 27.34
C GLN A 110 1.74 14.16 26.76
N LEU A 111 1.73 14.43 25.47
CA LEU A 111 0.65 15.14 24.80
C LEU A 111 -0.66 14.36 24.87
N GLN A 112 -0.62 13.05 24.64
CA GLN A 112 -1.79 12.18 24.77
C GLN A 112 -2.31 12.13 26.21
N SER A 113 -1.41 12.07 27.20
CA SER A 113 -1.79 12.05 28.62
C SER A 113 -2.57 13.29 29.07
N VAL A 114 -2.35 14.44 28.43
CA VAL A 114 -3.08 15.68 28.71
C VAL A 114 -4.30 15.84 27.79
N THR A 115 -4.15 15.49 26.51
CA THR A 115 -5.18 15.74 25.49
C THR A 115 -6.32 14.74 25.57
N ALA A 116 -6.05 13.46 25.84
CA ALA A 116 -7.07 12.42 25.95
C ALA A 116 -8.08 12.67 27.09
N PRO A 117 -7.67 12.98 28.35
CA PRO A 117 -8.64 13.28 29.40
C PRO A 117 -9.40 14.58 29.11
N ARG A 118 -8.75 15.58 28.50
CA ARG A 118 -9.42 16.82 28.09
C ARG A 118 -10.49 16.58 27.02
N ALA A 119 -10.18 15.79 26.00
CA ALA A 119 -11.14 15.41 24.97
C ALA A 119 -12.32 14.62 25.57
N ARG A 120 -12.02 13.66 26.45
CA ARG A 120 -13.05 12.89 27.17
C ARG A 120 -13.94 13.76 28.05
N ALA A 121 -13.35 14.71 28.79
CA ALA A 121 -14.10 15.64 29.63
C ALA A 121 -14.98 16.57 28.79
N PHE A 122 -14.49 17.03 27.64
CA PHE A 122 -15.26 17.85 26.72
C PHE A 122 -16.43 17.07 26.09
N GLU A 123 -16.20 15.84 25.66
CA GLU A 123 -17.26 14.95 25.15
C GLU A 123 -18.33 14.66 26.22
N ALA A 124 -17.91 14.35 27.45
CA ALA A 124 -18.83 14.17 28.56
C ALA A 124 -19.64 15.44 28.84
N TYR A 125 -19.00 16.61 28.81
CA TYR A 125 -19.70 17.89 28.94
C TYR A 125 -20.74 18.11 27.83
N GLN A 126 -20.39 17.81 26.57
CA GLN A 126 -21.35 17.91 25.45
C GLN A 126 -22.56 16.98 25.65
N LEU A 127 -22.31 15.73 26.06
CA LEU A 127 -23.39 14.79 26.38
C LEU A 127 -24.27 15.29 27.52
N MET A 128 -23.69 15.89 28.57
CA MET A 128 -24.45 16.48 29.67
C MET A 128 -25.32 17.65 29.21
N VAL A 129 -24.81 18.51 28.32
CA VAL A 129 -25.58 19.63 27.75
C VAL A 129 -26.78 19.10 26.97
N HIS A 130 -26.58 18.12 26.07
CA HIS A 130 -27.68 17.52 25.33
C HIS A 130 -28.64 16.76 26.25
N PHE A 131 -28.15 16.04 27.25
CA PHE A 131 -29.02 15.38 28.24
C PHE A 131 -29.88 16.37 29.01
N ASN A 132 -29.35 17.55 29.36
CA ASN A 132 -30.09 18.63 30.01
C ASN A 132 -31.17 19.24 29.10
N GLU A 133 -30.96 19.23 27.79
CA GLU A 133 -31.97 19.58 26.81
C GLU A 133 -33.16 18.62 26.87
N PHE A 134 -32.91 17.30 26.95
CA PHE A 134 -33.97 16.29 27.10
C PHE A 134 -34.65 16.30 28.47
N LEU A 135 -33.99 16.82 29.51
CA LEU A 135 -34.60 17.08 30.83
C LEU A 135 -35.63 18.21 30.81
N SER A 136 -35.51 19.14 29.87
CA SER A 136 -36.39 20.31 29.78
C SER A 136 -37.67 19.93 29.05
N ASP A 137 -38.86 20.17 29.61
CA ASP A 137 -40.18 19.90 28.97
C ASP A 137 -40.46 20.73 27.69
N GLN A 138 -39.48 21.52 27.26
CA GLN A 138 -39.52 22.30 26.03
C GLN A 138 -39.09 21.45 24.81
N PRO A 139 -39.49 21.84 23.59
CA PRO A 139 -38.96 21.26 22.36
C PRO A 139 -37.44 21.37 22.31
N LEU A 140 -36.79 20.44 21.60
CA LEU A 140 -35.34 20.48 21.38
C LEU A 140 -34.97 21.74 20.59
N GLU A 141 -34.04 22.53 21.12
CA GLU A 141 -33.55 23.77 20.52
C GLU A 141 -32.25 23.56 19.74
N SER A 142 -31.53 22.47 20.01
CA SER A 142 -30.25 22.16 19.39
C SER A 142 -30.40 21.80 17.91
N GLU A 143 -29.63 22.49 17.08
CA GLU A 143 -29.45 22.19 15.64
C GLU A 143 -29.05 20.72 15.41
N THR A 144 -28.43 20.06 16.41
CA THR A 144 -28.04 18.65 16.32
C THR A 144 -29.25 17.71 16.15
N PHE A 145 -30.41 18.03 16.73
CA PHE A 145 -31.58 17.16 16.73
C PHE A 145 -32.78 17.73 15.95
N THR A 146 -32.73 19.02 15.64
CA THR A 146 -33.81 19.77 15.00
C THR A 146 -33.54 20.04 13.52
N ASP A 147 -32.28 20.03 13.09
CA ASP A 147 -31.91 20.20 11.68
C ASP A 147 -31.77 18.83 10.97
N PRO A 148 -32.67 18.47 10.05
CA PRO A 148 -32.58 17.22 9.27
C PRO A 148 -31.57 17.31 8.11
N ASP A 149 -30.55 18.15 8.24
CA ASP A 149 -29.47 18.25 7.26
C ASP A 149 -28.63 16.97 7.20
N LYS A 150 -28.34 16.51 5.98
CA LYS A 150 -27.64 15.24 5.72
C LYS A 150 -26.24 15.15 6.35
N VAL A 151 -25.65 16.29 6.71
CA VAL A 151 -24.33 16.39 7.35
C VAL A 151 -24.42 16.20 8.86
N THR A 152 -25.51 16.65 9.48
CA THR A 152 -25.72 16.58 10.93
C THR A 152 -26.33 15.25 11.36
N ILE A 153 -27.08 14.56 10.49
CA ILE A 153 -27.74 13.27 10.81
C ILE A 153 -26.79 12.20 11.39
N PRO A 154 -25.60 11.90 10.80
CA PRO A 154 -24.68 10.90 11.39
C PRO A 154 -24.17 11.32 12.77
N PHE A 155 -23.88 12.61 12.94
CA PHE A 155 -23.42 13.16 14.22
C PHE A 155 -24.54 13.09 15.28
N ALA A 156 -25.76 13.46 14.92
CA ALA A 156 -26.95 13.32 15.75
C ALA A 156 -27.16 11.85 16.19
N GLY A 157 -26.94 10.90 15.27
CA GLY A 157 -26.98 9.47 15.52
C GLY A 157 -25.98 9.01 16.59
N GLU A 158 -24.73 9.45 16.51
CA GLU A 158 -23.71 9.11 17.53
C GLU A 158 -24.07 9.68 18.92
N VAL A 159 -24.56 10.93 18.96
CA VAL A 159 -24.93 11.58 20.22
C VAL A 159 -26.16 10.90 20.83
N ILE A 160 -27.22 10.62 20.06
CA ILE A 160 -28.44 10.00 20.59
C ILE A 160 -28.19 8.57 21.08
N TYR A 161 -27.32 7.81 20.39
CA TYR A 161 -26.94 6.47 20.82
C TYR A 161 -26.28 6.49 22.21
N LYS A 162 -25.29 7.36 22.40
CA LYS A 162 -24.61 7.53 23.69
C LYS A 162 -25.58 7.98 24.77
N LEU A 163 -26.47 8.92 24.47
CA LEU A 163 -27.50 9.37 25.41
C LEU A 163 -28.47 8.25 25.77
N HIS A 164 -28.86 7.39 24.82
CA HIS A 164 -29.73 6.25 25.07
C HIS A 164 -29.10 5.25 26.05
N ILE A 165 -27.82 4.90 25.86
CA ILE A 165 -27.08 4.03 26.80
C ILE A 165 -27.06 4.65 28.20
N ILE A 166 -26.66 5.92 28.31
CA ILE A 166 -26.62 6.64 29.60
C ILE A 166 -28.00 6.66 30.25
N ALA A 167 -29.05 6.92 29.48
CA ALA A 167 -30.42 6.96 29.98
C ALA A 167 -30.87 5.60 30.53
N MET A 168 -30.47 4.48 29.92
CA MET A 168 -30.78 3.13 30.39
C MET A 168 -30.07 2.75 31.69
N GLU A 169 -28.94 3.36 32.01
CA GLU A 169 -28.23 3.15 33.27
C GLU A 169 -28.80 3.97 34.44
N LEU A 170 -29.69 4.94 34.18
CA LEU A 170 -30.28 5.79 35.20
C LEU A 170 -31.50 5.15 35.89
N PRO A 171 -31.75 5.47 37.18
CA PRO A 171 -32.89 4.94 37.93
C PRO A 171 -34.22 5.46 37.37
N LYS A 172 -35.12 4.53 37.02
CA LYS A 172 -36.39 4.84 36.37
C LYS A 172 -37.28 5.74 37.20
N GLU A 173 -37.24 5.64 38.54
CA GLU A 173 -38.17 6.38 39.41
C GLU A 173 -38.02 7.91 39.30
N LYS A 174 -36.88 8.41 38.80
CA LYS A 174 -36.60 9.84 38.68
C LYS A 174 -36.45 10.33 37.23
N TYR A 175 -36.15 9.45 36.29
CA TYR A 175 -35.76 9.82 34.93
C TYR A 175 -36.64 9.21 33.83
N GLU A 176 -37.77 8.58 34.17
CA GLU A 176 -38.68 7.93 33.21
C GLU A 176 -39.10 8.85 32.04
N ALA A 177 -39.42 10.11 32.33
CA ALA A 177 -39.81 11.07 31.30
C ALA A 177 -38.68 11.32 30.27
N VAL A 178 -37.44 11.49 30.75
CA VAL A 178 -36.27 11.71 29.89
C VAL A 178 -35.89 10.45 29.13
N GLN A 179 -35.93 9.29 29.79
CA GLN A 179 -35.69 7.99 29.16
C GLN A 179 -36.66 7.77 27.98
N THR A 180 -37.94 8.08 28.17
CA THR A 180 -38.96 7.93 27.14
C THR A 180 -38.71 8.89 25.97
N ARG A 181 -38.34 10.15 26.24
CA ARG A 181 -38.04 11.13 25.20
C ARG A 181 -36.78 10.78 24.40
N ILE A 182 -35.73 10.34 25.06
CA ILE A 182 -34.50 9.87 24.41
C ILE A 182 -34.78 8.62 23.58
N ALA A 183 -35.56 7.66 24.09
CA ALA A 183 -35.94 6.46 23.34
C ALA A 183 -36.76 6.79 22.09
N TYR A 184 -37.73 7.70 22.19
CA TYR A 184 -38.50 8.16 21.04
C TYR A 184 -37.59 8.80 19.97
N LYS A 185 -36.66 9.68 20.39
CA LYS A 185 -35.75 10.35 19.46
C LYS A 185 -34.70 9.40 18.87
N TYR A 186 -34.31 8.38 19.63
CA TYR A 186 -33.45 7.30 19.16
C TYR A 186 -34.11 6.53 18.01
N ASP A 187 -35.37 6.10 18.18
CA ASP A 187 -36.11 5.37 17.13
C ASP A 187 -36.36 6.25 15.89
N GLU A 188 -36.62 7.54 16.08
CA GLU A 188 -36.78 8.51 14.99
C GLU A 188 -35.49 8.65 14.17
N LEU A 189 -34.35 8.87 14.84
CA LEU A 189 -33.06 9.04 14.17
C LEU A 189 -32.57 7.75 13.52
N GLU A 190 -32.86 6.58 14.11
CA GLU A 190 -32.57 5.29 13.50
C GLU A 190 -33.27 5.15 12.14
N LYS A 191 -34.57 5.47 12.07
CA LYS A 191 -35.33 5.46 10.80
C LYS A 191 -34.76 6.44 9.80
N MET A 192 -34.44 7.67 10.22
CA MET A 192 -33.85 8.69 9.34
C MET A 192 -32.49 8.26 8.79
N LEU A 193 -31.64 7.63 9.61
CA LEU A 193 -30.34 7.10 9.20
C LEU A 193 -30.49 5.97 8.17
N ILE A 194 -31.45 5.06 8.36
CA ILE A 194 -31.75 3.98 7.39
C ILE A 194 -32.22 4.57 6.06
N GLU A 195 -33.16 5.53 6.09
CA GLU A 195 -33.63 6.20 4.87
C GLU A 195 -32.50 6.91 4.13
N GLU A 196 -31.62 7.62 4.86
CA GLU A 196 -30.52 8.36 4.26
C GLU A 196 -29.42 7.43 3.73
N PHE A 197 -29.20 6.29 4.38
CA PHE A 197 -28.34 5.22 3.89
C PHE A 197 -28.82 4.71 2.52
N VAL A 198 -30.12 4.40 2.39
CA VAL A 198 -30.74 3.94 1.14
C VAL A 198 -30.68 5.02 0.05
N ARG A 199 -30.95 6.28 0.39
CA ARG A 199 -30.82 7.40 -0.55
C ARG A 199 -29.38 7.57 -1.06
N HIS A 200 -28.37 7.45 -0.19
CA HIS A 200 -26.98 7.54 -0.59
C HIS A 200 -26.48 6.33 -1.38
N HIS A 201 -27.07 5.16 -1.15
CA HIS A 201 -26.87 3.99 -1.99
C HIS A 201 -27.37 4.25 -3.43
N HIS A 202 -28.60 4.77 -3.59
CA HIS A 202 -29.13 5.16 -4.91
C HIS A 202 -28.29 6.23 -5.62
N ALA A 203 -27.75 7.19 -4.87
CA ALA A 203 -26.88 8.24 -5.40
C ALA A 203 -25.43 7.77 -5.66
N ASN A 204 -25.12 6.48 -5.43
CA ASN A 204 -23.79 5.89 -5.54
C ASN A 204 -22.70 6.61 -4.70
N ALA A 205 -23.12 7.22 -3.59
CA ALA A 205 -22.28 8.05 -2.71
C ALA A 205 -21.59 7.20 -1.62
N LYS A 206 -20.66 6.33 -2.03
CA LYS A 206 -20.03 5.31 -1.17
C LYS A 206 -19.40 5.83 0.12
N LEU A 207 -18.79 7.01 0.10
CA LEU A 207 -18.14 7.60 1.29
C LEU A 207 -19.16 7.97 2.38
N LYS A 208 -20.28 8.60 1.98
CA LYS A 208 -21.36 8.96 2.91
C LYS A 208 -22.10 7.73 3.42
N MET A 209 -22.30 6.75 2.55
CA MET A 209 -22.86 5.46 2.91
C MET A 209 -22.02 4.75 3.99
N LYS A 210 -20.69 4.77 3.87
CA LYS A 210 -19.78 4.22 4.88
C LYS A 210 -19.89 4.95 6.22
N GLN A 211 -19.97 6.29 6.20
CA GLN A 211 -20.14 7.08 7.43
C GLN A 211 -21.44 6.72 8.15
N ILE A 212 -22.56 6.67 7.42
CA ILE A 212 -23.87 6.31 8.00
C ILE A 212 -23.87 4.86 8.51
N ALA A 213 -23.27 3.92 7.76
CA ALA A 213 -23.15 2.52 8.20
C ALA A 213 -22.34 2.35 9.49
N ASN A 214 -21.28 3.15 9.67
CA ASN A 214 -20.48 3.11 10.90
C ASN A 214 -21.27 3.58 12.13
N VAL A 215 -22.21 4.51 11.95
CA VAL A 215 -23.09 4.96 13.03
C VAL A 215 -24.20 3.94 13.24
N LEU A 216 -24.89 3.51 12.18
CA LEU A 216 -25.96 2.52 12.22
C LEU A 216 -25.53 1.17 12.79
N SER A 217 -24.27 0.76 12.66
CA SER A 217 -23.78 -0.52 13.20
C SER A 217 -23.87 -0.61 14.72
N GLN A 218 -23.96 0.54 15.40
CA GLN A 218 -24.14 0.62 16.85
C GLN A 218 -25.62 0.44 17.25
N PHE A 219 -26.54 0.68 16.31
CA PHE A 219 -27.98 0.61 16.52
C PHE A 219 -28.52 -0.81 16.34
N ASN A 220 -29.58 -1.15 17.09
CA ASN A 220 -30.20 -2.47 17.03
C ASN A 220 -30.87 -2.78 15.68
N GLY A 221 -31.34 -1.76 14.95
CA GLY A 221 -31.97 -1.85 13.64
C GLY A 221 -31.00 -1.95 12.46
N TYR A 222 -29.70 -2.14 12.69
CA TYR A 222 -28.70 -2.28 11.63
C TYR A 222 -29.05 -3.36 10.59
N SER A 223 -29.68 -4.46 11.01
CA SER A 223 -30.12 -5.52 10.11
C SER A 223 -31.11 -5.02 9.07
N GLN A 224 -31.97 -4.05 9.40
CA GLN A 224 -32.94 -3.47 8.46
C GLN A 224 -32.25 -2.66 7.36
N ALA A 225 -31.11 -2.02 7.67
CA ALA A 225 -30.29 -1.36 6.65
C ALA A 225 -29.61 -2.36 5.71
N ILE A 226 -29.21 -3.53 6.24
CA ILE A 226 -28.69 -4.65 5.43
C ILE A 226 -29.80 -5.24 4.56
N ASP A 227 -30.98 -5.48 5.11
CA ASP A 227 -32.12 -6.04 4.38
C ASP A 227 -32.54 -5.11 3.24
N ALA A 228 -32.63 -3.80 3.51
CA ALA A 228 -32.90 -2.79 2.50
C ALA A 228 -31.80 -2.74 1.41
N TYR A 229 -30.52 -2.90 1.79
CA TYR A 229 -29.41 -2.98 0.84
C TYR A 229 -29.50 -4.24 -0.04
N VAL A 230 -29.75 -5.40 0.56
CA VAL A 230 -29.83 -6.70 -0.12
C VAL A 230 -31.00 -6.72 -1.08
N GLU A 231 -32.18 -6.25 -0.66
CA GLU A 231 -33.34 -6.11 -1.54
C GLU A 231 -32.98 -5.24 -2.74
N GLN A 232 -32.35 -4.08 -2.52
CA GLN A 232 -32.02 -3.16 -3.61
C GLN A 232 -30.95 -3.70 -4.58
N CYS A 233 -29.98 -4.48 -4.10
CA CYS A 233 -29.03 -5.18 -4.96
C CYS A 233 -29.69 -6.31 -5.77
N GLN A 234 -30.71 -6.97 -5.22
CA GLN A 234 -31.48 -8.01 -5.92
C GLN A 234 -32.35 -7.43 -7.05
N TRP A 235 -32.83 -6.18 -6.94
CA TRP A 235 -33.59 -5.49 -8.00
C TRP A 235 -32.73 -4.93 -9.15
N ILE A 236 -31.42 -4.83 -8.98
CA ILE A 236 -30.48 -4.31 -10.00
C ILE A 236 -29.85 -5.45 -10.84
N MET A 237 -30.10 -6.71 -10.47
CA MET A 237 -29.66 -7.93 -11.19
C MET A 237 -30.81 -8.52 -12.01
#